data_AF-A0AAD1Q7Q3-F1
#
_entry.id   AF-A0AAD1Q7Q3-F1
#
_cell.length_a   1.000
_cell.length_b   1.000
_cell.length_c   1.000
_cell.angle_alpha   90.00
_cell.angle_beta   90.00
_cell.angle_gamma   90.00
#
_symmetry.space_group_name_H-M   'P 1'
#
loop_
_entity.id
_entity.type
_entity.pdbx_description
1 polymer ?
#
loop_
_entity_poly.entity_id
_entity_poly.type
_entity_poly.pdbx_seq_one_letter_code
_entity_poly.pdbx_strand_id
1 'polypeptide(L)'
;MSLNRYPDNWTELALAVKESANWQCQRCGRLCLKPGETLPDTLKRRAYVLQVHHWNLDPGDNRLENLVALCSSCHLACHCRGRGNISPGQLFLDLKL
;
A
#
# COMPACT_ATOMS: atom_id res chain seq x y z
N MET A 1 -4.20 -16.26 20.93
CA MET A 1 -4.03 -15.70 19.57
C MET A 1 -3.66 -14.24 19.72
N SER A 2 -2.44 -13.85 19.34
CA SER A 2 -1.93 -12.49 19.50
C SER A 2 -2.76 -11.52 18.65
N LEU A 3 -3.39 -10.55 19.32
CA LEU A 3 -4.36 -9.61 18.75
C LEU A 3 -3.74 -8.52 17.86
N ASN A 4 -2.41 -8.42 17.80
CA ASN A 4 -1.72 -7.44 16.96
C ASN A 4 -0.61 -8.14 16.17
N ARG A 5 -0.77 -8.22 14.84
CA ARG A 5 0.26 -8.77 13.94
C ARG A 5 1.41 -7.79 13.69
N TYR A 6 1.23 -6.54 14.09
CA TYR A 6 2.21 -5.48 14.00
C TYR A 6 2.79 -5.20 15.39
N PRO A 7 4.04 -4.73 15.47
CA PRO A 7 4.62 -4.30 16.73
C PRO A 7 3.96 -2.99 17.20
N ASP A 8 4.05 -2.71 18.49
CA ASP A 8 3.43 -1.50 19.08
C ASP A 8 3.98 -0.20 18.48
N ASN A 9 5.24 -0.21 18.03
CA ASN A 9 5.92 0.92 17.40
C ASN A 9 5.77 0.99 15.86
N TRP A 10 4.77 0.29 15.30
CA TRP A 10 4.57 0.26 13.85
C TRP A 10 4.36 1.67 13.26
N THR A 11 3.71 2.56 14.00
CA THR A 11 3.44 3.93 13.52
C THR A 11 4.75 4.71 13.33
N GLU A 12 5.67 4.67 14.31
CA GLU A 12 6.97 5.33 14.21
C GLU A 12 7.83 4.66 13.12
N LEU A 13 7.85 3.33 13.05
CA LEU A 13 8.61 2.60 12.05
C LEU A 13 8.13 2.93 10.63
N ALA A 14 6.81 2.91 10.41
CA ALA A 14 6.23 3.23 9.11
C ALA A 14 6.46 4.69 8.72
N LEU A 15 6.50 5.62 9.68
CA LEU A 15 6.90 7.00 9.42
C LEU A 15 8.37 7.09 8.99
N ALA A 16 9.28 6.47 9.75
CA ALA A 16 10.71 6.48 9.46
C ALA A 16 11.04 5.90 8.06
N VAL A 17 10.34 4.84 7.63
CA VAL A 17 10.47 4.27 6.28
C VAL A 17 9.99 5.25 5.20
N LYS A 18 8.92 6.01 5.46
CA LYS A 18 8.42 7.02 4.50
C LYS A 18 9.35 8.22 4.41
N GLU A 19 9.91 8.65 5.55
CA GLU A 19 10.87 9.74 5.61
C GLU A 19 12.19 9.40 4.93
N SER A 20 12.73 8.20 5.15
CA SER A 20 13.95 7.73 4.47
C SER A 20 13.77 7.60 2.95
N ALA A 21 12.55 7.34 2.49
CA ALA A 21 12.18 7.35 1.08
C ALA A 21 11.88 8.75 0.52
N ASN A 22 12.08 9.82 1.29
CA ASN A 22 11.74 11.20 0.91
C ASN A 22 10.28 11.35 0.43
N TRP A 23 9.38 10.56 1.01
CA TRP A 23 7.98 10.49 0.60
C TRP A 23 7.77 10.10 -0.88
N GLN A 24 8.77 9.46 -1.49
CA GLN A 24 8.74 9.00 -2.87
C GLN A 24 8.47 7.49 -2.92
N CYS A 25 7.59 7.08 -3.83
CA CYS A 25 7.36 5.66 -4.10
C CYS A 25 8.64 5.01 -4.61
N GLN A 26 9.16 4.03 -3.88
CA GLN A 26 10.41 3.34 -4.22
C GLN A 26 10.29 2.38 -5.43
N ARG A 27 9.07 2.18 -5.96
CA ARG A 27 8.83 1.39 -7.18
C ARG A 27 8.70 2.23 -8.44
N CYS A 28 7.99 3.35 -8.39
CA CYS A 28 7.68 4.15 -9.59
C CYS A 28 8.17 5.60 -9.53
N GLY A 29 8.81 6.03 -8.44
CA GLY A 29 9.35 7.39 -8.31
C GLY A 29 8.31 8.48 -8.05
N ARG A 30 7.02 8.15 -7.94
CA ARG A 30 5.96 9.13 -7.67
C ARG A 30 6.15 9.78 -6.30
N LEU A 31 6.14 11.11 -6.24
CA LEU A 31 6.08 11.85 -4.98
C LEU A 31 4.67 11.75 -4.38
N CYS A 32 4.62 11.36 -3.11
CA CYS A 32 3.41 11.20 -2.32
C CYS A 32 3.32 12.29 -1.24
N LEU A 33 2.15 12.41 -0.61
CA LEU A 33 1.85 13.45 0.35
C LEU A 33 2.48 13.18 1.72
N LYS A 34 3.07 14.24 2.29
CA LYS A 34 3.47 14.33 3.70
C LYS A 34 2.26 14.65 4.59
N PRO A 35 2.35 14.42 5.91
CA PRO A 35 1.30 14.82 6.84
C PRO A 35 1.09 16.34 6.79
N GLY A 36 -0.17 16.78 6.72
CA GLY A 36 -0.53 18.20 6.64
C GLY A 36 -0.52 18.81 5.23
N GLU A 37 0.05 18.15 4.22
CA GLU A 37 0.02 18.67 2.85
C GLU A 37 -1.39 18.59 2.23
N THR A 38 -1.72 19.55 1.36
CA THR A 38 -2.98 19.62 0.62
C THR A 38 -2.76 19.28 -0.85
N LEU A 39 -3.83 18.81 -1.50
CA LEU A 39 -3.87 18.62 -2.94
C LEU A 39 -5.04 19.45 -3.49
N PRO A 40 -4.97 19.82 -4.79
CA PRO A 40 -6.14 20.30 -5.50
C PRO A 40 -7.33 19.33 -5.36
N ASP A 41 -8.54 19.86 -5.23
CA ASP A 41 -9.77 19.07 -5.05
C ASP A 41 -10.06 18.12 -6.23
N THR A 42 -9.47 18.39 -7.40
CA THR A 42 -9.55 17.53 -8.58
C THR A 42 -8.82 16.20 -8.39
N LEU A 43 -7.90 16.11 -7.43
CA LEU A 43 -7.10 14.94 -7.16
C LEU A 43 -7.61 14.18 -5.93
N LYS A 44 -7.69 12.86 -6.06
CA LYS A 44 -8.05 11.98 -4.94
C LYS A 44 -6.86 11.84 -4.00
N ARG A 45 -6.90 12.52 -2.84
CA ARG A 45 -5.88 12.44 -1.77
C ARG A 45 -5.40 11.01 -1.50
N ARG A 46 -6.33 10.06 -1.38
CA ARG A 46 -6.03 8.65 -1.12
C ARG A 46 -5.02 8.04 -2.10
N ALA A 47 -4.98 8.48 -3.36
CA ALA A 47 -4.07 7.96 -4.38
C ALA A 47 -2.61 8.42 -4.18
N TYR A 48 -2.39 9.44 -3.34
CA TYR A 48 -1.09 10.01 -3.04
C TYR A 48 -0.65 9.71 -1.59
N VAL A 49 -1.38 8.85 -0.86
CA VAL A 49 -0.93 8.38 0.44
C VAL A 49 0.15 7.31 0.24
N LEU A 50 1.31 7.55 0.84
CA LEU A 50 2.41 6.58 0.84
C LEU A 50 2.16 5.50 1.90
N GLN A 51 2.26 4.25 1.49
CA GLN A 51 2.06 3.07 2.33
C GLN A 51 3.37 2.31 2.47
N VAL A 52 3.54 1.59 3.58
CA VAL A 52 4.67 0.66 3.76
C VAL A 52 4.17 -0.75 3.49
N HIS A 53 4.90 -1.49 2.68
CA HIS A 53 4.61 -2.87 2.29
C HIS A 53 5.74 -3.78 2.75
N HIS A 54 5.39 -5.00 3.16
CA HIS A 54 6.32 -6.08 3.47
C HIS A 54 6.57 -6.91 2.21
N TRP A 55 7.80 -6.99 1.71
CA TRP A 55 8.12 -7.75 0.49
C TRP A 55 7.68 -9.22 0.58
N ASN A 56 7.88 -9.84 1.75
CA ASN A 56 7.50 -11.22 2.03
C ASN A 56 6.02 -11.42 2.43
N LEU A 57 5.21 -10.35 2.47
CA LEU A 57 3.81 -10.37 2.91
C LEU A 57 3.58 -10.77 4.37
N ASP A 58 4.63 -10.90 5.18
CA ASP A 58 4.54 -11.20 6.61
C ASP A 58 4.59 -9.90 7.44
N PRO A 59 3.47 -9.48 8.05
CA PRO A 59 3.44 -8.28 8.90
C PRO A 59 4.30 -8.39 10.17
N GLY A 60 4.72 -9.61 10.56
CA GLY A 60 5.62 -9.83 11.68
C GLY A 60 7.10 -9.54 11.38
N ASP A 61 7.51 -9.60 10.11
CA ASP A 61 8.90 -9.38 9.70
C ASP A 61 9.18 -7.91 9.40
N ASN A 62 9.52 -7.16 10.45
CA ASN A 62 9.70 -5.71 10.39
C ASN A 62 11.15 -5.28 10.15
N ARG A 63 12.00 -6.17 9.64
CA ARG A 63 13.36 -5.82 9.23
C ARG A 63 13.32 -4.79 8.10
N LEU A 64 14.19 -3.79 8.15
CA LEU A 64 14.18 -2.68 7.21
C LEU A 64 14.34 -3.16 5.75
N GLU A 65 15.12 -4.20 5.50
CA GLU A 65 15.27 -4.77 4.15
C GLU A 65 13.97 -5.38 3.58
N ASN A 66 13.00 -5.72 4.45
CA ASN A 66 11.71 -6.27 4.06
C ASN A 66 10.64 -5.18 3.86
N LEU A 67 10.88 -3.95 4.31
CA LEU A 67 9.92 -2.85 4.24
C LEU A 67 10.18 -1.97 3.01
N VAL A 68 9.12 -1.59 2.30
CA VAL A 68 9.22 -0.69 1.15
C VAL A 68 8.08 0.34 1.14
N ALA A 69 8.42 1.60 0.87
CA ALA A 69 7.47 2.68 0.71
C ALA A 69 6.88 2.73 -0.72
N LEU A 70 5.58 2.52 -0.85
CA LEU A 70 4.85 2.41 -2.11
C LEU A 70 3.64 3.34 -2.18
N CYS A 71 3.39 3.94 -3.33
CA CYS A 71 2.11 4.61 -3.59
C CYS A 71 0.96 3.59 -3.60
N SER A 72 -0.28 4.04 -3.39
CA SER A 72 -1.43 3.14 -3.25
C SER A 72 -1.65 2.19 -4.43
N SER A 73 -1.36 2.66 -5.65
CA SER A 73 -1.44 1.82 -6.85
C SER A 73 -0.36 0.74 -6.88
N CYS A 74 0.89 1.10 -6.56
CA CYS A 74 1.99 0.13 -6.50
C CYS A 74 1.82 -0.86 -5.35
N HIS A 75 1.36 -0.39 -4.19
CA HIS A 75 1.03 -1.21 -3.03
C HIS A 75 -0.04 -2.24 -3.39
N LEU A 76 -1.16 -1.80 -4.00
CA LEU A 76 -2.21 -2.70 -4.46
C LEU A 76 -1.69 -3.70 -5.50
N ALA A 77 -0.86 -3.25 -6.44
CA ALA A 77 -0.26 -4.14 -7.44
C ALA A 77 0.64 -5.24 -6.83
N CYS A 78 1.25 -5.01 -5.66
CA CYS A 78 1.98 -6.06 -4.94
C CYS A 78 1.02 -7.14 -4.38
N HIS A 79 -0.11 -6.73 -3.81
CA HIS A 79 -1.17 -7.64 -3.34
C HIS A 79 -1.91 -8.34 -4.47
N CYS A 80 -2.08 -7.68 -5.62
CA CYS A 80 -2.83 -8.19 -6.76
C CYS A 80 -2.09 -9.25 -7.60
N ARG A 81 -0.84 -9.59 -7.29
CA ARG A 81 -0.08 -10.65 -8.01
C ARG A 81 -0.74 -12.05 -7.95
N GLY A 82 -1.86 -12.21 -7.22
CA GLY A 82 -2.71 -13.40 -7.24
C GLY A 82 -4.04 -13.30 -8.00
N ARG A 83 -4.38 -12.18 -8.66
CA ARG A 83 -5.61 -12.06 -9.46
C ARG A 83 -5.27 -11.83 -10.93
N GLY A 84 -5.17 -12.92 -11.68
CA GLY A 84 -5.07 -12.89 -13.14
C GLY A 84 -6.35 -12.34 -13.79
N ASN A 85 -6.39 -12.34 -15.12
CA ASN A 85 -7.59 -11.97 -15.88
C ASN A 85 -8.79 -12.79 -15.37
N ILE A 86 -9.91 -12.12 -15.12
CA ILE A 86 -11.18 -12.81 -14.82
C ILE A 86 -11.54 -13.65 -16.04
N SER A 87 -11.69 -14.96 -15.86
CA SER A 87 -12.09 -15.85 -16.95
C SER A 87 -13.44 -15.39 -17.53
N PRO A 88 -13.61 -15.41 -18.87
CA PRO A 88 -14.91 -15.17 -19.47
C PRO A 88 -15.98 -16.06 -18.81
N GLY A 89 -17.08 -15.46 -18.35
CA GLY A 89 -18.19 -16.14 -17.64
C GLY A 89 -18.26 -15.91 -16.13
N GLN A 90 -17.20 -15.40 -15.50
CA GLN A 90 -17.17 -15.17 -14.04
C GLN A 90 -17.86 -13.86 -13.60
N LEU A 91 -18.31 -13.03 -14.55
CA LEU A 91 -19.15 -11.84 -14.31
C LEU A 91 -20.54 -12.04 -14.91
N PHE A 92 -21.16 -13.19 -14.67
CA PHE A 92 -22.57 -13.39 -14.99
C PHE A 92 -23.42 -12.89 -13.82
N LEU A 93 -24.25 -11.87 -14.06
CA LEU A 93 -25.30 -11.48 -13.14
C LEU A 93 -26.56 -12.26 -13.53
N ASP A 94 -26.89 -13.26 -12.72
CA ASP A 94 -28.13 -14.01 -12.84
C ASP A 94 -29.29 -13.14 -12.35
N LEU A 95 -29.76 -12.24 -13.22
CA LEU A 95 -30.97 -11.48 -12.97
C LEU A 95 -32.15 -12.41 -13.21
N LYS A 96 -32.59 -13.07 -12.14
CA LYS A 96 -33.91 -13.70 -12.08
C LYS A 96 -34.95 -12.60 -12.19
N LEU A 97 -35.52 -12.45 -13.38
CA LEU A 97 -36.76 -11.71 -13.63
C LEU A 97 -37.95 -12.48 -13.05
#